data_AF-A0A968W7V7-F1
#
_entry.id   AF-A0A968W7V7-F1
#
_cell.length_a   1.000
_cell.length_b   1.000
_cell.length_c   1.000
_cell.angle_alpha   90.00
_cell.angle_beta   90.00
_cell.angle_gamma   90.00
#
_symmetry.space_group_name_H-M   'P 1'
#
loop_
_entity.id
_entity.type
_entity.pdbx_description
1 polymer ?
#
loop_
_entity_poly.entity_id
_entity_poly.type
_entity_poly.pdbx_seq_one_letter_code
_entity_poly.pdbx_strand_id
1 'polypeptide(L)'
;MSNDNIRQYRIDNLKQAQAARKEDSLKRVNEALNNLKKRRDKINFHSVAREANLSVSYLYKYPEIKQRIAEIRNEQSLMPHEEFKSQLSPSGVKVQARLKERIKSLEKDNKELRRKNEALAGQVYRTHQLQEQVERQQRTIEDLEMLLNESESRNPKSSSKVTPITKKHTKKLKNSSSKIDSELKTLKIRSNSTLSKLIDSNPEEVVLNAISSLKEALSNQTVKNKTGFLVKAIENNWIPNDDYEEKLELDFFNKWFPLANSQGLVSASTKLDGVLHVLNPDGEWIPFEKMITQYPLDALKSMT
;
A
#
# COMPACT_ATOMS: atom_id res chain seq x y z
N MET A 1 57.95 42.55 -10.95
CA MET A 1 57.01 43.04 -9.91
C MET A 1 57.59 42.68 -8.56
N SER A 2 57.90 43.65 -7.70
CA SER A 2 58.49 43.39 -6.37
C SER A 2 57.50 42.61 -5.49
N ASN A 3 58.01 41.75 -4.59
CA ASN A 3 57.19 40.88 -3.75
C ASN A 3 56.19 41.67 -2.87
N ASP A 4 56.56 42.89 -2.49
CA ASP A 4 55.72 43.84 -1.76
C ASP A 4 54.53 44.36 -2.58
N ASN A 5 54.69 44.56 -3.89
CA ASN A 5 53.58 44.97 -4.76
C ASN A 5 52.53 43.85 -4.92
N ILE A 6 52.97 42.58 -4.92
CA ILE A 6 52.06 41.43 -4.97
C ILE A 6 51.29 41.30 -3.66
N ARG A 7 51.95 41.54 -2.52
CA ARG A 7 51.30 41.56 -1.20
C ARG A 7 50.28 42.68 -1.09
N GLN A 8 50.64 43.89 -1.52
CA GLN A 8 49.75 45.04 -1.48
C GLN A 8 48.52 44.84 -2.37
N TYR A 9 48.71 44.35 -3.60
CA TYR A 9 47.62 44.01 -4.51
C TYR A 9 46.65 42.96 -3.91
N ARG A 10 47.17 41.93 -3.23
CA ARG A 10 46.33 40.93 -2.54
C ARG A 10 45.54 41.56 -1.38
N ILE A 11 46.17 42.43 -0.59
CA ILE A 11 45.50 43.13 0.52
C ILE A 11 44.38 44.02 -0.01
N ASP A 12 44.63 44.76 -1.09
CA ASP A 12 43.65 45.68 -1.65
C ASP A 12 42.48 44.94 -2.30
N ASN A 13 42.75 43.81 -2.98
CA ASN A 13 41.69 42.94 -3.50
C ASN A 13 40.83 42.32 -2.38
N LEU A 14 41.46 41.91 -1.26
CA LEU A 14 40.72 41.43 -0.09
C LEU A 14 39.87 42.53 0.55
N LYS A 15 40.37 43.77 0.64
CA LYS A 15 39.60 44.91 1.14
C LYS A 15 38.42 45.23 0.23
N GLN A 16 38.62 45.22 -1.10
CA GLN A 16 37.55 45.43 -2.07
C GLN A 16 36.48 44.35 -1.98
N ALA A 17 36.87 43.08 -1.89
CA ALA A 17 35.93 41.97 -1.72
C ALA A 17 35.14 42.07 -0.40
N GLN A 18 35.78 42.53 0.69
CA GLN A 18 35.09 42.80 1.95
C GLN A 18 34.10 43.96 1.84
N ALA A 19 34.48 45.05 1.16
CA ALA A 19 33.60 46.19 0.95
C ALA A 19 32.37 45.81 0.11
N ALA A 20 32.56 45.07 -0.98
CA ALA A 20 31.46 44.57 -1.82
C ALA A 20 30.50 43.67 -1.03
N ARG A 21 31.02 42.76 -0.19
CA ARG A 21 30.19 41.92 0.69
C ARG A 21 29.43 42.74 1.73
N LYS A 22 30.04 43.81 2.28
CA LYS A 22 29.36 44.72 3.20
C LYS A 22 28.19 45.42 2.50
N GLU A 23 28.41 45.92 1.29
CA GLU A 23 27.37 46.60 0.50
C GLU A 23 26.21 45.67 0.12
N ASP A 24 26.50 44.45 -0.35
CA ASP A 24 25.47 43.44 -0.64
C ASP A 24 24.63 43.12 0.61
N SER A 25 25.30 42.95 1.76
CA SER A 25 24.61 42.69 3.03
C SER A 25 23.70 43.87 3.43
N LEU A 26 24.12 45.11 3.21
CA LEU A 26 23.31 46.29 3.48
C LEU A 26 22.07 46.37 2.58
N LYS A 27 22.22 46.03 1.28
CA LYS A 27 21.09 45.97 0.34
C LYS A 27 20.05 44.95 0.79
N ARG A 28 20.49 43.73 1.13
CA ARG A 28 19.60 42.67 1.65
C ARG A 28 18.87 43.06 2.92
N VAL A 29 19.55 43.74 3.85
CA VAL A 29 18.91 44.24 5.09
C VAL A 29 17.84 45.28 4.77
N ASN A 30 18.11 46.21 3.87
CA ASN A 30 17.13 47.23 3.48
C ASN A 30 15.91 46.62 2.77
N GLU A 31 16.14 45.66 1.87
CA GLU A 31 15.06 44.91 1.22
C GLU A 31 14.22 44.11 2.22
N ALA A 32 14.87 43.41 3.15
CA ALA A 32 14.21 42.69 4.22
C ALA A 32 13.34 43.63 5.08
N LEU A 33 13.88 44.79 5.47
CA LEU A 33 13.13 45.79 6.24
C LEU A 33 11.91 46.32 5.48
N ASN A 34 12.05 46.58 4.17
CA ASN A 34 10.93 47.00 3.32
C ASN A 34 9.85 45.92 3.21
N ASN A 35 10.24 44.65 3.07
CA ASN A 35 9.30 43.53 3.01
C ASN A 35 8.55 43.36 4.33
N LEU A 36 9.25 43.42 5.46
CA LEU A 36 8.62 43.36 6.80
C LEU A 36 7.67 44.54 7.03
N LYS A 37 8.04 45.75 6.59
CA LYS A 37 7.19 46.94 6.66
C LYS A 37 5.91 46.77 5.82
N LYS A 38 6.02 46.25 4.59
CA LYS A 38 4.86 45.97 3.71
C LYS A 38 3.90 44.94 4.30
N ARG A 39 4.44 43.89 4.93
CA ARG A 39 3.64 42.83 5.57
C ARG A 39 3.05 43.24 6.93
N ARG A 40 3.43 44.41 7.45
CA ARG A 40 3.15 44.87 8.83
C ARG A 40 3.61 43.87 9.90
N ASP A 41 4.62 43.07 9.59
CA ASP A 41 5.21 42.12 10.54
C ASP A 41 6.06 42.84 11.58
N LYS A 42 6.28 42.20 12.74
CA LYS A 42 7.11 42.77 13.81
C LYS A 42 8.58 42.86 13.38
N ILE A 43 9.10 44.09 13.32
CA ILE A 43 10.51 44.33 13.02
C ILE A 43 11.35 44.07 14.28
N ASN A 44 12.16 43.02 14.23
CA ASN A 44 13.11 42.64 15.28
C ASN A 44 14.41 42.12 14.64
N PHE A 45 15.51 42.06 15.40
CA PHE A 45 16.80 41.62 14.86
C PHE A 45 16.77 40.19 14.29
N HIS A 46 16.01 39.29 14.88
CA HIS A 46 15.87 37.91 14.39
C HIS A 46 15.01 37.81 13.12
N SER A 47 13.93 38.60 13.00
CA SER A 47 13.09 38.62 11.81
C SER A 47 13.83 39.24 10.63
N VAL A 48 14.58 40.33 10.86
CA VAL A 48 15.44 40.93 9.84
C VAL A 48 16.57 39.98 9.43
N ALA A 49 17.21 39.30 10.39
CA ALA A 49 18.26 38.31 10.11
C ALA A 49 17.74 37.16 9.22
N ARG A 50 16.56 36.63 9.55
CA ARG A 50 15.92 35.55 8.80
C ARG A 50 15.56 35.97 7.38
N GLU A 51 14.95 37.15 7.23
CA GLU A 51 14.50 37.64 5.92
C GLU A 51 15.68 38.08 5.03
N ALA A 52 16.72 38.68 5.60
CA ALA A 52 17.94 39.09 4.87
C ALA A 52 18.94 37.94 4.65
N ASN A 53 18.68 36.77 5.23
CA ASN A 53 19.58 35.61 5.25
C ASN A 53 20.99 35.94 5.78
N LEU A 54 21.04 36.66 6.90
CA LEU A 54 22.27 37.05 7.61
C LEU A 54 22.23 36.53 9.05
N SER A 55 23.40 36.35 9.67
CA SER A 55 23.44 35.98 11.08
C SER A 55 23.08 37.17 11.97
N VAL A 56 22.44 36.89 13.11
CA VAL A 56 22.10 37.92 14.10
C VAL A 56 23.37 38.66 14.56
N SER A 57 24.46 37.93 14.78
CA SER A 57 25.76 38.50 15.14
C SER A 57 26.29 39.49 14.09
N TYR A 58 26.02 39.27 12.80
CA TYR A 58 26.41 40.19 11.75
C TYR A 58 25.65 41.52 11.84
N LEU A 59 24.36 41.50 12.17
CA LEU A 59 23.56 42.71 12.37
C LEU A 59 24.05 43.55 13.55
N TYR A 60 24.56 42.89 14.61
CA TYR A 60 25.15 43.58 15.76
C TYR A 60 26.57 44.08 15.50
N LYS A 61 27.31 43.45 14.59
CA LYS A 61 28.70 43.82 14.25
C LYS A 61 28.80 45.22 13.66
N TYR A 62 27.80 45.67 12.90
CA TYR A 62 27.81 46.97 12.23
C TYR A 62 26.77 47.93 12.86
N PRO A 63 27.19 49.03 13.50
CA PRO A 63 26.29 49.98 14.14
C PRO A 63 25.27 50.61 13.17
N GLU A 64 25.66 50.84 11.92
CA GLU A 64 24.81 51.37 10.85
C GLU A 64 23.52 50.54 10.67
N ILE A 65 23.65 49.21 10.68
CA ILE A 65 22.53 48.28 10.55
C ILE A 65 21.63 48.33 11.80
N LYS A 66 22.25 48.39 12.99
CA LYS A 66 21.54 48.46 14.27
C LYS A 66 20.67 49.73 14.36
N GLN A 67 21.23 50.87 13.95
CA GLN A 67 20.52 52.15 13.92
C GLN A 67 19.36 52.09 12.93
N ARG A 68 19.59 51.56 11.72
CA ARG A 68 18.54 51.46 10.70
C ARG A 68 17.35 50.60 11.13
N ILE A 69 17.62 49.46 11.77
CA ILE A 69 16.57 48.59 12.31
C ILE A 69 15.79 49.32 13.42
N ALA A 70 16.48 50.09 14.27
CA ALA A 70 15.86 50.86 15.35
C ALA A 70 14.98 52.01 14.82
N GLU A 71 15.45 52.75 13.81
CA GLU A 71 14.68 53.81 13.13
C GLU A 71 13.36 53.28 12.60
N ILE A 72 13.40 52.21 11.79
CA ILE A 72 12.19 51.66 11.17
C ILE A 72 11.26 51.03 12.22
N ARG A 73 11.83 50.42 13.27
CA ARG A 73 11.04 49.92 14.40
C ARG A 73 10.32 51.06 15.14
N ASN A 74 10.98 52.19 15.34
CA ASN A 74 10.38 53.37 15.95
C ASN A 74 9.30 53.97 15.04
N GLU A 75 9.57 54.11 13.74
CA GLU A 75 8.55 54.52 12.74
C GLU A 75 7.32 53.61 12.80
N GLN A 76 7.50 52.29 12.87
CA GLN A 76 6.40 51.34 12.98
C GLN A 76 5.64 51.47 14.30
N SER A 77 6.32 51.80 15.41
CA SER A 77 5.68 51.98 16.72
C SER A 77 4.89 53.28 16.85
N LEU A 78 5.26 54.31 16.07
CA LEU A 78 4.56 55.60 16.02
C LEU A 78 3.30 55.54 15.16
N MET A 79 3.16 54.51 14.31
CA MET A 79 1.92 54.27 13.59
C MET A 79 0.87 53.71 14.56
N PRO A 80 -0.40 54.15 14.49
CA PRO A 80 -1.48 53.58 15.30
C PRO A 80 -1.48 52.06 15.17
N HIS A 81 -1.22 51.38 16.27
CA HIS A 81 -1.34 49.93 16.35
C HIS A 81 -2.84 49.63 16.37
N GLU A 82 -3.45 49.54 15.20
CA GLU A 82 -4.72 48.82 15.11
C GLU A 82 -4.41 47.40 15.54
N GLU A 83 -4.79 47.06 16.78
CA GLU A 83 -4.98 45.68 17.18
C GLU A 83 -5.93 45.08 16.16
N PHE A 84 -5.38 44.45 15.13
CA PHE A 84 -6.13 43.66 14.17
C PHE A 84 -6.62 42.43 14.94
N LYS A 85 -7.64 42.62 15.79
CA LYS A 85 -8.60 41.58 16.09
C LYS A 85 -9.20 41.26 14.74
N SER A 86 -8.56 40.32 14.05
CA SER A 86 -9.02 39.81 12.77
C SER A 86 -10.40 39.20 13.03
N GLN A 87 -11.42 40.04 12.98
CA GLN A 87 -12.75 39.61 12.66
C GLN A 87 -12.62 39.17 11.20
N LEU A 88 -12.23 37.91 11.00
CA LEU A 88 -12.30 37.30 9.68
C LEU A 88 -13.71 37.60 9.19
N SER A 89 -13.81 38.28 8.05
CA SER A 89 -15.09 38.40 7.35
C SER A 89 -15.76 37.02 7.32
N PRO A 90 -17.09 36.93 7.44
CA PRO A 90 -17.81 35.65 7.40
C PRO A 90 -17.47 34.84 6.13
N SER A 91 -17.01 35.50 5.06
CA SER A 91 -16.43 34.85 3.86
C SER A 91 -15.07 34.19 4.15
N GLY A 92 -14.16 34.88 4.84
CA GLY A 92 -12.84 34.36 5.21
C GLY A 92 -12.90 33.15 6.15
N VAL A 93 -13.84 33.12 7.10
CA VAL A 93 -14.06 31.96 7.97
C VAL A 93 -14.51 30.73 7.16
N LYS A 94 -15.42 30.92 6.19
CA LYS A 94 -15.87 29.84 5.29
C LYS A 94 -14.73 29.31 4.42
N VAL A 95 -13.89 30.19 3.88
CA VAL A 95 -12.70 29.80 3.09
C VAL A 95 -11.71 29.02 3.95
N GLN A 96 -11.45 29.47 5.19
CA GLN A 96 -10.55 28.77 6.10
C GLN A 96 -11.08 27.38 6.48
N ALA A 97 -12.39 27.24 6.71
CA ALA A 97 -13.02 25.95 6.98
C ALA A 97 -12.86 24.99 5.79
N ARG A 98 -13.16 25.45 4.57
CA ARG A 98 -12.97 24.66 3.34
C ARG A 98 -11.51 24.25 3.11
N LEU A 99 -10.57 25.16 3.36
CA LEU A 99 -9.14 24.86 3.23
C LEU A 99 -8.69 23.81 4.25
N LYS A 100 -9.13 23.92 5.51
CA LYS A 100 -8.84 22.91 6.55
C LYS A 100 -9.41 21.55 6.19
N GLU A 101 -10.65 21.51 5.69
CA GLU A 101 -11.27 20.27 5.21
C GLU A 101 -10.50 19.67 4.02
N ARG A 102 -10.10 20.50 3.06
CA ARG A 102 -9.31 20.07 1.91
C ARG A 102 -7.94 19.53 2.34
N ILE A 103 -7.26 20.18 3.29
CA ILE A 103 -5.99 19.70 3.84
C ILE A 103 -6.19 18.33 4.49
N LYS A 104 -7.22 18.17 5.33
CA LYS A 104 -7.53 16.88 5.98
C LYS A 104 -7.82 15.77 4.97
N SER A 105 -8.54 16.08 3.90
CA SER A 105 -8.78 15.13 2.78
C SER A 105 -7.47 14.77 2.10
N LEU A 106 -6.65 15.75 1.74
CA LEU A 106 -5.37 15.52 1.07
C LEU A 106 -4.39 14.72 1.93
N GLU A 107 -4.36 14.96 3.24
CA GLU A 107 -3.55 14.18 4.18
C GLU A 107 -4.01 12.72 4.26
N LYS A 108 -5.32 12.48 4.25
CA LYS A 108 -5.89 11.12 4.21
C LYS A 108 -5.51 10.42 2.91
N ASP A 109 -5.68 11.09 1.77
CA ASP A 109 -5.34 10.55 0.45
C ASP A 109 -3.85 10.24 0.35
N ASN A 110 -2.98 11.12 0.85
CA ASN A 110 -1.53 10.90 0.87
C ASN A 110 -1.15 9.68 1.72
N LYS A 111 -1.78 9.53 2.89
CA LYS A 111 -1.58 8.36 3.77
C LYS A 111 -2.00 7.06 3.07
N GLU A 112 -3.13 7.06 2.37
CA GLU A 112 -3.61 5.89 1.63
C GLU A 112 -2.70 5.55 0.45
N LEU A 113 -2.29 6.55 -0.33
CA LEU A 113 -1.35 6.37 -1.45
C LEU A 113 0.00 5.81 -0.97
N ARG A 114 0.50 6.28 0.18
CA ARG A 114 1.73 5.73 0.78
C ARG A 114 1.58 4.24 1.14
N ARG A 115 0.46 3.86 1.75
CA ARG A 115 0.18 2.44 2.07
C ARG A 115 0.10 1.58 0.80
N LYS A 116 -0.56 2.07 -0.24
CA LYS A 116 -0.64 1.38 -1.55
C LYS A 116 0.74 1.23 -2.17
N ASN A 117 1.57 2.27 -2.16
CA ASN A 117 2.94 2.21 -2.67
C ASN A 117 3.80 1.21 -1.90
N GLU A 118 3.68 1.15 -0.57
CA GLU A 118 4.42 0.19 0.26
C GLU A 118 4.01 -1.26 -0.05
N ALA A 119 2.70 -1.52 -0.18
CA ALA A 119 2.20 -2.83 -0.56
C ALA A 119 2.67 -3.25 -1.97
N LEU A 120 2.60 -2.33 -2.94
CA LEU A 120 3.09 -2.56 -4.31
C LEU A 120 4.60 -2.81 -4.33
N ALA A 121 5.39 -2.05 -3.57
CA ALA A 121 6.83 -2.28 -3.45
C ALA A 121 7.13 -3.68 -2.91
N GLY A 122 6.39 -4.14 -1.90
CA GLY A 122 6.49 -5.49 -1.37
C GLY A 122 6.11 -6.56 -2.39
N GLN A 123 5.08 -6.33 -3.21
CA GLN A 123 4.71 -7.24 -4.30
C GLN A 123 5.80 -7.32 -5.38
N VAL A 124 6.31 -6.18 -5.83
CA VAL A 124 7.40 -6.13 -6.82
C VAL A 124 8.64 -6.88 -6.33
N TYR A 125 9.00 -6.71 -5.06
CA TYR A 125 10.11 -7.45 -4.46
C TYR A 125 9.91 -8.96 -4.50
N ARG A 126 8.70 -9.44 -4.13
CA ARG A 126 8.37 -10.87 -4.20
C ARG A 126 8.42 -11.39 -5.64
N THR A 127 7.87 -10.63 -6.60
CA THR A 127 7.90 -11.02 -8.01
C THR A 127 9.34 -11.13 -8.52
N HIS A 128 10.22 -10.20 -8.16
CA HIS A 128 11.63 -10.28 -8.54
C HIS A 128 12.34 -11.51 -7.93
N GLN A 129 12.08 -11.80 -6.66
CA GLN A 129 12.63 -13.00 -6.02
C GLN A 129 12.15 -14.30 -6.70
N LEU A 130 10.87 -14.37 -7.04
CA LEU A 130 10.30 -15.51 -7.76
C LEU A 130 10.91 -15.64 -9.16
N GLN A 131 11.09 -14.53 -9.86
CA GLN A 131 11.72 -14.51 -11.18
C GLN A 131 13.16 -15.03 -11.11
N GLU A 132 13.95 -14.59 -10.13
CA GLU A 132 15.31 -15.13 -9.91
C GLU A 132 15.30 -16.65 -9.63
N GLN A 133 14.34 -17.15 -8.85
CA GLN A 133 14.22 -18.58 -8.58
C GLN A 133 13.90 -19.37 -9.85
N VAL A 134 12.98 -18.87 -10.67
CA VAL A 134 12.64 -19.48 -11.97
C VAL A 134 13.87 -19.50 -12.87
N GLU A 135 14.62 -18.41 -12.98
CA GLU A 135 15.83 -18.36 -13.80
C GLU A 135 16.90 -19.37 -13.32
N ARG A 136 17.08 -19.50 -12.00
CA ARG A 136 18.01 -20.49 -11.44
C ARG A 136 17.56 -21.92 -11.74
N GLN A 137 16.29 -22.22 -11.55
CA GLN A 137 15.73 -23.55 -11.86
C GLN A 137 15.88 -23.87 -13.35
N GLN A 138 15.63 -22.90 -14.22
CA GLN A 138 15.76 -23.09 -15.66
C GLN A 138 17.21 -23.40 -16.07
N ARG A 139 18.20 -22.70 -15.50
CA ARG A 139 19.62 -23.04 -15.68
C ARG A 139 19.95 -24.46 -15.21
N THR A 140 19.44 -24.86 -14.04
CA THR A 140 19.70 -26.23 -13.55
C THR A 140 19.08 -27.30 -14.47
N ILE A 141 17.93 -27.03 -15.08
CA ILE A 141 17.32 -27.93 -16.05
C ILE A 141 18.20 -28.01 -17.29
N GLU A 142 18.65 -26.88 -17.83
CA GLU A 142 19.55 -26.84 -19.00
C GLU A 142 20.87 -27.60 -18.73
N ASP A 143 21.48 -27.41 -17.56
CA ASP A 143 22.70 -28.11 -17.17
C ASP A 143 22.47 -29.63 -17.05
N LEU A 144 21.35 -30.05 -16.48
CA LEU A 144 21.00 -31.47 -16.37
C LEU A 144 20.71 -32.10 -17.73
N GLU A 145 20.03 -31.39 -18.63
CA GLU A 145 19.80 -31.83 -20.00
C GLU A 145 21.12 -31.99 -20.76
N MET A 146 22.06 -31.05 -20.57
CA MET A 146 23.40 -31.14 -21.16
C MET A 146 24.18 -32.35 -20.64
N LEU A 147 24.18 -32.57 -19.32
CA LEU A 147 24.83 -33.74 -18.69
C LEU A 147 24.21 -35.05 -19.16
N LEU A 148 22.89 -35.11 -19.30
CA LEU A 148 22.19 -36.29 -19.81
C LEU A 148 22.63 -36.58 -21.24
N ASN A 149 22.61 -35.58 -22.12
CA ASN A 149 23.02 -35.70 -23.52
C ASN A 149 24.50 -36.11 -23.66
N GLU A 150 25.38 -35.58 -22.81
CA GLU A 150 26.78 -36.01 -22.74
C GLU A 150 26.92 -37.46 -22.27
N SER A 151 26.12 -37.90 -21.29
CA SER A 151 26.16 -39.29 -20.79
C SER A 151 25.67 -40.29 -21.84
N GLU A 152 24.64 -39.94 -22.62
CA GLU A 152 24.15 -40.71 -23.75
C GLU A 152 25.21 -40.79 -24.86
N SER A 153 25.92 -39.69 -25.11
CA SER A 153 27.00 -39.61 -26.11
C SER A 153 28.26 -40.40 -25.70
N ARG A 154 28.59 -40.45 -24.40
CA ARG A 154 29.77 -41.17 -23.87
C ARG A 154 29.55 -42.68 -23.71
N ASN A 155 28.30 -43.15 -23.75
CA ASN A 155 27.98 -44.57 -23.60
C ASN A 155 27.17 -45.15 -24.77
N PRO A 156 27.74 -45.21 -26.00
CA PRO A 156 27.05 -45.80 -27.15
C PRO A 156 26.88 -47.34 -27.06
N LYS A 157 27.46 -47.99 -26.03
CA LYS A 157 27.53 -49.47 -25.92
C LYS A 157 27.21 -50.05 -24.53
N SER A 158 26.41 -49.34 -23.72
CA SER A 158 25.64 -49.98 -22.64
C SER A 158 24.16 -50.13 -23.04
N SER A 159 23.92 -50.50 -24.30
CA SER A 159 22.71 -51.22 -24.71
C SER A 159 22.81 -52.67 -24.21
N SER A 160 22.94 -52.83 -22.89
CA SER A 160 22.68 -54.10 -22.23
C SER A 160 21.28 -54.54 -22.61
N LYS A 161 21.20 -55.68 -23.31
CA LYS A 161 20.01 -56.37 -23.81
C LYS A 161 18.87 -56.36 -22.80
N VAL A 162 18.04 -55.32 -22.86
CA VAL A 162 16.69 -55.34 -22.30
C VAL A 162 15.78 -55.14 -23.50
N THR A 163 15.10 -56.22 -23.89
CA THR A 163 14.07 -56.19 -24.93
C THR A 163 13.04 -55.13 -24.58
N PRO A 164 12.69 -54.21 -25.51
CA PRO A 164 11.56 -53.32 -25.30
C PRO A 164 10.29 -54.18 -25.30
N ILE A 165 9.77 -54.48 -24.11
CA ILE A 165 8.42 -55.01 -23.96
C ILE A 165 7.46 -53.90 -24.40
N THR A 166 7.12 -53.95 -25.67
CA THR A 166 6.05 -53.20 -26.34
C THR A 166 6.18 -51.68 -26.25
N LYS A 167 5.99 -51.00 -27.38
CA LYS A 167 5.54 -49.61 -27.39
C LYS A 167 4.15 -49.56 -26.72
N LYS A 168 4.09 -49.59 -25.40
CA LYS A 168 2.96 -49.14 -24.63
C LYS A 168 3.18 -47.64 -24.48
N HIS A 169 2.26 -46.89 -25.07
CA HIS A 169 1.86 -45.56 -24.65
C HIS A 169 2.51 -45.17 -23.31
N THR A 170 3.22 -44.04 -23.31
CA THR A 170 3.34 -43.24 -22.10
C THR A 170 1.97 -43.27 -21.44
N LYS A 171 1.87 -43.99 -20.32
CA LYS A 171 0.74 -43.82 -19.42
C LYS A 171 0.84 -42.35 -19.04
N LYS A 172 0.04 -41.51 -19.68
CA LYS A 172 -0.62 -40.42 -18.97
C LYS A 172 -0.97 -41.04 -17.63
N LEU A 173 -0.37 -40.53 -16.56
CA LEU A 173 -0.83 -40.82 -15.23
C LEU A 173 -2.33 -40.54 -15.28
N LYS A 174 -3.13 -41.60 -15.31
CA LYS A 174 -4.58 -41.50 -15.18
C LYS A 174 -4.77 -41.00 -13.76
N ASN A 175 -4.73 -39.68 -13.61
CA ASN A 175 -5.24 -39.01 -12.44
C ASN A 175 -6.77 -39.01 -12.59
N SER A 176 -7.35 -40.21 -12.69
CA SER A 176 -8.74 -40.45 -12.34
C SER A 176 -8.77 -40.40 -10.83
N SER A 177 -8.65 -39.19 -10.28
CA SER A 177 -8.91 -38.98 -8.87
C SER A 177 -10.32 -39.53 -8.63
N SER A 178 -10.42 -40.60 -7.84
CA SER A 178 -11.69 -41.20 -7.45
C SER A 178 -12.66 -40.15 -6.88
N LYS A 179 -12.11 -39.03 -6.39
CA LYS A 179 -12.83 -37.84 -5.95
C LYS A 179 -13.58 -37.16 -7.08
N ILE A 180 -12.93 -36.84 -8.21
CA ILE A 180 -13.57 -36.21 -9.38
C ILE A 180 -14.72 -37.09 -9.90
N ASP A 181 -14.48 -38.40 -10.05
CA ASP A 181 -15.51 -39.33 -10.53
C ASP A 181 -16.69 -39.45 -9.57
N SER A 182 -16.45 -39.41 -8.26
CA SER A 182 -17.51 -39.42 -7.25
C SER A 182 -18.37 -38.16 -7.27
N GLU A 183 -17.75 -37.00 -7.51
CA GLU A 183 -18.43 -35.71 -7.59
C GLU A 183 -19.27 -35.59 -8.86
N LEU A 184 -18.76 -36.05 -10.00
CA LEU A 184 -19.50 -36.08 -11.26
C LEU A 184 -20.74 -37.00 -11.18
N LYS A 185 -20.62 -38.14 -10.50
CA LYS A 185 -21.75 -39.05 -10.23
C LYS A 185 -22.80 -38.37 -9.34
N THR A 186 -22.36 -37.70 -8.28
CA THR A 186 -23.23 -36.97 -7.34
C THR A 186 -24.02 -35.88 -8.05
N LEU A 187 -23.38 -35.13 -8.95
CA LEU A 187 -24.01 -34.05 -9.71
C LEU A 187 -24.82 -34.53 -10.93
N LYS A 188 -24.89 -35.85 -11.16
CA LYS A 188 -25.54 -36.51 -12.31
C LYS A 188 -25.04 -35.98 -13.66
N ILE A 189 -23.75 -35.66 -13.76
CA ILE A 189 -23.14 -35.13 -14.98
C ILE A 189 -22.67 -36.31 -15.82
N ARG A 190 -23.22 -36.44 -17.03
CA ARG A 190 -22.75 -37.43 -18.00
C ARG A 190 -21.40 -36.96 -18.55
N SER A 191 -20.34 -37.74 -18.33
CA SER A 191 -19.04 -37.47 -18.94
C SER A 191 -19.13 -37.65 -20.45
N ASN A 192 -18.70 -36.65 -21.22
CA ASN A 192 -18.57 -36.72 -22.67
C ASN A 192 -17.08 -36.80 -23.06
N SER A 193 -16.79 -37.07 -24.33
CA SER A 193 -15.40 -37.24 -24.79
C SER A 193 -14.55 -35.98 -24.61
N THR A 194 -15.15 -34.79 -24.77
CA THR A 194 -14.48 -33.50 -24.56
C THR A 194 -14.12 -33.29 -23.09
N LEU A 195 -15.08 -33.48 -22.18
CA LEU A 195 -14.89 -33.35 -20.74
C LEU A 195 -13.87 -34.37 -20.22
N SER A 196 -13.92 -35.61 -20.69
CA SER A 196 -12.93 -36.64 -20.33
C SER A 196 -11.52 -36.23 -20.75
N LYS A 197 -11.34 -35.73 -21.99
CA LYS A 197 -10.06 -35.22 -22.47
C LYS A 197 -9.56 -34.03 -21.66
N LEU A 198 -10.48 -33.15 -21.25
CA LEU A 198 -10.17 -31.94 -20.50
C LEU A 198 -9.75 -32.27 -19.06
N ILE A 199 -10.43 -33.22 -18.41
CA ILE A 199 -10.06 -33.76 -17.10
C ILE A 199 -8.68 -34.44 -17.16
N ASP A 200 -8.42 -35.23 -18.20
CA ASP A 200 -7.14 -35.93 -18.38
C ASP A 200 -5.96 -35.03 -18.81
N SER A 201 -6.22 -33.74 -19.09
CA SER A 201 -5.20 -32.80 -19.61
C SER A 201 -4.94 -31.61 -18.69
N ASN A 202 -5.77 -31.42 -17.65
CA ASN A 202 -5.62 -30.36 -16.66
C ASN A 202 -5.27 -30.94 -15.28
N PRO A 203 -4.61 -30.16 -14.40
CA PRO A 203 -4.31 -30.61 -13.04
C PRO A 203 -5.61 -30.85 -12.25
N GLU A 204 -5.56 -31.77 -11.29
CA GLU A 204 -6.71 -32.18 -10.48
C GLU A 204 -7.36 -30.99 -9.74
N GLU A 205 -6.54 -30.07 -9.24
CA GLU A 205 -6.98 -28.87 -8.55
C GLU A 205 -7.88 -27.98 -9.41
N VAL A 206 -7.51 -27.73 -10.68
CA VAL A 206 -8.31 -26.92 -11.60
C VAL A 206 -9.68 -27.57 -11.86
N VAL A 207 -9.70 -28.89 -11.98
CA VAL A 207 -10.96 -29.63 -12.16
C VAL A 207 -11.83 -29.58 -10.91
N LEU A 208 -11.24 -29.69 -9.72
CA LEU A 208 -11.95 -29.58 -8.44
C LEU A 208 -12.50 -28.16 -8.20
N ASN A 209 -11.74 -27.13 -8.56
CA ASN A 209 -12.19 -25.73 -8.48
C ASN A 209 -13.36 -25.49 -9.43
N ALA A 210 -13.29 -25.97 -10.67
CA ALA A 210 -14.38 -25.88 -11.63
C ALA A 210 -15.66 -26.63 -11.17
N ILE A 211 -15.51 -27.80 -10.53
CA ILE A 211 -16.62 -28.52 -9.90
C ILE A 211 -17.22 -27.70 -8.74
N SER A 212 -16.38 -27.02 -7.95
CA SER A 212 -16.82 -26.17 -6.84
C SER A 212 -17.60 -24.95 -7.34
N SER A 213 -17.13 -24.27 -8.38
CA SER A 213 -17.88 -23.18 -9.05
C SER A 213 -19.21 -23.66 -9.61
N LEU A 214 -19.30 -24.90 -10.12
CA LEU A 214 -20.56 -25.47 -10.60
C LEU A 214 -21.53 -25.76 -9.44
N LYS A 215 -21.03 -26.28 -8.30
CA LYS A 215 -21.85 -26.47 -7.09
C LYS A 215 -22.41 -25.13 -6.59
N GLU A 216 -21.58 -24.08 -6.60
CA GLU A 216 -21.99 -22.73 -6.24
C GLU A 216 -23.07 -22.19 -7.19
N ALA A 217 -22.85 -22.30 -8.50
CA ALA A 217 -23.83 -21.86 -9.50
C ALA A 217 -25.18 -22.59 -9.33
N LEU A 218 -25.16 -23.87 -8.97
CA LEU A 218 -26.37 -24.65 -8.68
C LEU A 218 -27.06 -24.24 -7.37
N SER A 219 -26.33 -23.71 -6.39
CA SER A 219 -26.90 -23.19 -5.14
C SER A 219 -27.62 -21.85 -5.36
N ASN A 220 -27.10 -21.01 -6.26
CA ASN A 220 -27.64 -19.69 -6.53
C ASN A 220 -28.71 -19.68 -7.63
N GLN A 221 -28.56 -20.51 -8.67
CA GLN A 221 -29.44 -20.51 -9.85
C GLN A 221 -29.57 -21.90 -10.50
N THR A 222 -30.55 -22.06 -11.39
CA THR A 222 -30.71 -23.30 -12.16
C THR A 222 -29.79 -23.29 -13.39
N VAL A 223 -28.76 -24.13 -13.38
CA VAL A 223 -27.81 -24.23 -14.50
C VAL A 223 -28.42 -25.08 -15.63
N LYS A 224 -28.73 -24.45 -16.76
CA LYS A 224 -29.34 -25.09 -17.95
C LYS A 224 -28.53 -26.26 -18.52
N ASN A 225 -27.19 -26.17 -18.53
CA ASN A 225 -26.32 -27.25 -19.01
C ASN A 225 -25.09 -27.40 -18.10
N LYS A 226 -25.16 -28.37 -17.18
CA LYS A 226 -24.12 -28.65 -16.18
C LYS A 226 -22.80 -29.09 -16.82
N THR A 227 -22.85 -29.94 -17.86
CA THR A 227 -21.66 -30.43 -18.56
C THR A 227 -20.98 -29.30 -19.33
N GLY A 228 -21.75 -28.47 -20.05
CA GLY A 228 -21.21 -27.32 -20.79
C GLY A 228 -20.64 -26.24 -19.90
N PHE A 229 -21.26 -26.02 -18.72
CA PHE A 229 -20.72 -25.13 -17.69
C PHE A 229 -19.37 -25.64 -17.19
N LEU A 230 -19.26 -26.93 -16.86
CA LEU A 230 -18.02 -27.51 -16.35
C LEU A 230 -16.88 -27.46 -17.38
N VAL A 231 -17.17 -27.71 -18.65
CA VAL A 231 -16.18 -27.56 -19.74
C VAL A 231 -15.65 -26.14 -19.79
N LYS A 232 -16.53 -25.14 -19.80
CA LYS A 232 -16.12 -23.72 -19.79
C LYS A 232 -15.36 -23.34 -18.52
N ALA A 233 -15.78 -23.86 -17.38
CA ALA A 233 -15.14 -23.59 -16.10
C ALA A 233 -13.70 -24.13 -16.07
N ILE A 234 -13.46 -25.32 -16.62
CA ILE A 234 -12.10 -25.88 -16.73
C ILE A 234 -11.29 -25.12 -17.81
N GLU A 235 -11.87 -24.80 -18.97
CA GLU A 235 -11.16 -24.05 -20.03
C GLU A 235 -10.72 -22.64 -19.60
N ASN A 236 -11.55 -21.98 -18.78
CA ASN A 236 -11.29 -20.62 -18.32
C ASN A 236 -10.72 -20.57 -16.88
N ASN A 237 -10.29 -21.71 -16.33
CA ASN A 237 -9.72 -21.82 -14.98
C ASN A 237 -10.56 -21.11 -13.91
N TRP A 238 -11.88 -21.35 -13.90
CA TRP A 238 -12.75 -20.75 -12.91
C TRP A 238 -12.42 -21.27 -11.51
N ILE A 239 -12.32 -20.32 -10.58
CA ILE A 239 -12.15 -20.55 -9.16
C ILE A 239 -13.51 -20.28 -8.52
N PRO A 240 -13.97 -21.06 -7.53
CA PRO A 240 -15.14 -20.68 -6.73
C PRO A 240 -14.94 -19.27 -6.19
N ASN A 241 -16.00 -18.49 -6.05
CA ASN A 241 -15.86 -17.13 -5.59
C ASN A 241 -15.28 -17.16 -4.15
N ASP A 242 -14.06 -16.65 -3.94
CA ASP A 242 -13.29 -16.72 -2.68
C ASP A 242 -13.88 -15.90 -1.51
N ASP A 243 -15.16 -15.50 -1.62
CA ASP A 243 -15.87 -14.74 -0.59
C ASP A 243 -16.38 -15.63 0.57
N TYR A 244 -15.86 -16.87 0.69
CA TYR A 244 -16.36 -17.84 1.67
C TYR A 244 -15.98 -17.47 3.11
N GLU A 245 -14.84 -16.84 3.37
CA GLU A 245 -14.51 -16.40 4.74
C GLU A 245 -15.46 -15.29 5.21
N GLU A 246 -15.64 -14.22 4.42
CA GLU A 246 -16.55 -13.13 4.78
C GLU A 246 -18.03 -13.58 4.83
N LYS A 247 -18.47 -14.47 3.92
CA LYS A 247 -19.86 -14.97 3.92
C LYS A 247 -20.14 -15.96 5.04
N LEU A 248 -19.20 -16.86 5.37
CA LEU A 248 -19.33 -17.77 6.52
C LEU A 248 -19.31 -17.01 7.84
N GLU A 249 -18.40 -16.02 7.99
CA GLU A 249 -18.37 -15.15 9.16
C GLU A 249 -19.67 -14.36 9.32
N LEU A 250 -20.21 -13.84 8.21
CA LEU A 250 -21.46 -13.08 8.23
C LEU A 250 -22.67 -13.98 8.52
N ASP A 251 -22.75 -15.17 7.94
CA ASP A 251 -23.82 -16.15 8.21
C ASP A 251 -23.78 -16.66 9.66
N PHE A 252 -22.58 -16.83 10.22
CA PHE A 252 -22.39 -17.20 11.61
C PHE A 252 -22.74 -16.04 12.56
N PHE A 253 -22.27 -14.83 12.25
CA PHE A 253 -22.61 -13.60 12.98
C PHE A 253 -24.13 -13.35 13.01
N ASN A 254 -24.81 -13.51 11.88
CA ASN A 254 -26.26 -13.32 11.77
C ASN A 254 -27.05 -14.29 12.66
N LYS A 255 -26.51 -15.48 12.95
CA LYS A 255 -27.12 -16.45 13.88
C LYS A 255 -26.75 -16.14 15.34
N TRP A 256 -25.53 -15.67 15.58
CA TRP A 256 -24.99 -15.43 16.92
C TRP A 256 -25.49 -14.13 17.55
N PHE A 257 -25.45 -13.03 16.80
CA PHE A 257 -25.74 -11.69 17.31
C PHE A 257 -27.14 -11.54 17.91
N PRO A 258 -28.22 -12.07 17.29
CA PRO A 258 -29.55 -11.99 17.89
C PRO A 258 -29.65 -12.68 19.26
N LEU A 259 -29.00 -13.86 19.39
CA LEU A 259 -28.96 -14.60 20.65
C LEU A 259 -28.18 -13.84 21.70
N ALA A 260 -26.98 -13.36 21.36
CA ALA A 260 -26.15 -12.58 22.27
C ALA A 260 -26.83 -11.27 22.72
N ASN A 261 -27.55 -10.61 21.81
CA ASN A 261 -28.31 -9.39 22.09
C ASN A 261 -29.52 -9.66 23.01
N SER A 262 -30.25 -10.76 22.78
CA SER A 262 -31.35 -11.17 23.69
C SER A 262 -30.88 -11.47 25.12
N GLN A 263 -29.63 -11.91 25.27
CA GLN A 263 -29.00 -12.17 26.57
C GLN A 263 -28.34 -10.92 27.18
N GLY A 264 -28.45 -9.75 26.52
CA GLY A 264 -27.86 -8.50 26.98
C GLY A 264 -26.34 -8.46 26.94
N LEU A 265 -25.68 -9.40 26.25
CA LEU A 265 -24.22 -9.46 26.14
C LEU A 265 -23.67 -8.47 25.12
N VAL A 266 -24.49 -8.06 24.15
CA VAL A 266 -24.12 -7.13 23.09
C VAL A 266 -25.30 -6.25 22.71
N SER A 267 -25.04 -5.02 22.29
CA SER A 267 -26.11 -4.04 21.98
C SER A 267 -26.10 -3.52 20.54
N ALA A 268 -24.94 -3.46 19.91
CA ALA A 268 -24.77 -2.96 18.55
C ALA A 268 -23.59 -3.64 17.84
N SER A 269 -23.54 -3.54 16.50
CA SER A 269 -22.44 -4.07 15.69
C SER A 269 -22.00 -3.08 14.61
N THR A 270 -20.71 -3.06 14.27
CA THR A 270 -20.14 -2.23 13.20
C THR A 270 -18.93 -2.90 12.54
N LYS A 271 -18.52 -2.44 11.34
CA LYS A 271 -17.29 -2.92 10.65
C LYS A 271 -16.23 -1.82 10.75
N LEU A 272 -15.14 -2.10 11.47
CA LEU A 272 -13.99 -1.20 11.66
C LEU A 272 -12.76 -1.83 11.00
N ASP A 273 -12.11 -1.11 10.09
CA ASP A 273 -10.92 -1.58 9.36
C ASP A 273 -11.07 -2.96 8.68
N GLY A 274 -12.29 -3.30 8.25
CA GLY A 274 -12.59 -4.58 7.61
C GLY A 274 -12.98 -5.70 8.57
N VAL A 275 -12.86 -5.51 9.89
CA VAL A 275 -13.17 -6.51 10.92
C VAL A 275 -14.48 -6.18 11.62
N LEU A 276 -15.31 -7.20 11.84
CA LEU A 276 -16.60 -7.04 12.48
C LEU A 276 -16.43 -6.87 14.00
N HIS A 277 -17.02 -5.80 14.55
CA HIS A 277 -16.95 -5.45 15.96
C HIS A 277 -18.35 -5.40 16.56
N VAL A 278 -18.43 -5.70 17.85
CA VAL A 278 -19.66 -5.73 18.62
C VAL A 278 -19.50 -4.89 19.90
N LEU A 279 -20.55 -4.18 20.29
CA LEU A 279 -20.57 -3.28 21.44
C LEU A 279 -21.00 -4.04 22.69
N ASN A 280 -20.10 -4.13 23.66
CA ASN A 280 -20.36 -4.73 24.97
C ASN A 280 -21.20 -3.81 25.88
N PRO A 281 -21.75 -4.32 26.99
CA PRO A 281 -22.56 -3.54 27.92
C PRO A 281 -21.77 -2.38 28.57
N ASP A 282 -20.45 -2.54 28.68
CA ASP A 282 -19.53 -1.51 29.19
C ASP A 282 -19.29 -0.36 28.18
N GLY A 283 -19.86 -0.43 26.98
CA GLY A 283 -19.72 0.59 25.93
C GLY A 283 -18.44 0.48 25.10
N GLU A 284 -17.69 -0.61 25.23
CA GLU A 284 -16.48 -0.87 24.45
C GLU A 284 -16.76 -1.69 23.19
N TRP A 285 -16.09 -1.32 22.08
CA TRP A 285 -16.15 -2.06 20.81
C TRP A 285 -15.12 -3.17 20.81
N ILE A 286 -15.59 -4.42 20.75
CA ILE A 286 -14.73 -5.62 20.79
C ILE A 286 -14.85 -6.38 19.47
N PRO A 287 -13.73 -6.87 18.90
CA PRO A 287 -13.76 -7.71 17.72
C PRO A 287 -14.64 -8.95 17.91
N PHE A 288 -15.45 -9.29 16.91
CA PHE A 288 -16.38 -10.41 16.94
C PHE A 288 -15.69 -11.73 17.29
N GLU A 289 -14.50 -12.00 16.75
CA GLU A 289 -13.69 -13.19 17.04
C GLU A 289 -13.45 -13.42 18.54
N LYS A 290 -13.19 -12.34 19.29
CA LYS A 290 -12.98 -12.42 20.74
C LYS A 290 -14.26 -12.80 21.47
N MET A 291 -15.40 -12.26 21.04
CA MET A 291 -16.70 -12.54 21.64
C MET A 291 -17.16 -13.98 21.37
N ILE A 292 -16.87 -14.53 20.19
CA ILE A 292 -17.16 -15.95 19.89
C ILE A 292 -16.34 -16.88 20.78
N THR A 293 -15.09 -16.52 21.05
CA THR A 293 -14.20 -17.31 21.92
C THR A 293 -14.73 -17.36 23.35
N GLN A 294 -15.31 -16.25 23.83
CA GLN A 294 -15.87 -16.15 25.18
C GLN A 294 -17.28 -16.73 25.28
N TYR A 295 -18.09 -16.56 24.25
CA TYR A 295 -19.49 -17.00 24.19
C TYR A 295 -19.76 -17.69 22.85
N PRO A 296 -19.42 -18.98 22.69
CA PRO A 296 -19.69 -19.69 21.45
C PRO A 296 -21.20 -19.87 21.24
N LEU A 297 -21.61 -20.03 19.97
CA LEU A 297 -23.02 -20.14 19.58
C LEU A 297 -23.79 -21.22 20.38
N ASP A 298 -23.16 -22.36 20.66
CA ASP A 298 -23.78 -23.47 21.38
C ASP A 298 -23.99 -23.15 22.87
N ALA A 299 -23.11 -22.35 23.47
CA ALA A 299 -23.29 -21.86 24.83
C ALA A 299 -24.49 -20.90 24.90
N LEU A 300 -24.63 -19.98 23.95
CA LEU A 300 -25.77 -19.05 23.91
C LEU A 300 -27.10 -19.75 23.71
N LYS A 301 -27.15 -20.79 22.88
CA LYS A 301 -28.36 -21.62 22.71
C LYS A 301 -28.77 -22.35 23.99
N SER A 302 -27.81 -22.68 24.86
CA SER A 302 -28.09 -23.32 26.14
C SER A 302 -28.59 -22.35 27.22
N MET A 303 -28.47 -21.03 26.98
CA MET A 303 -28.89 -19.96 27.89
C MET A 303 -30.25 -19.36 27.54
N THR A 304 -30.75 -19.60 26.33
CA THR A 304 -32.15 -19.35 25.90
C THR A 304 -33.07 -20.49 26.33
#